data_AF-A0A1E8FTG2-F1
#
_entry.id   AF-A0A1E8FTG2-F1
#
_cell.length_a   1.000
_cell.length_b   1.000
_cell.length_c   1.000
_cell.angle_alpha   90.00
_cell.angle_beta   90.00
_cell.angle_gamma   90.00
#
_symmetry.space_group_name_H-M   'P 1'
#
loop_
_entity.id
_entity.type
_entity.pdbx_description
1 polymer ?
#
loop_
_entity_poly.entity_id
_entity_poly.type
_entity_poly.pdbx_seq_one_letter_code
_entity_poly.pdbx_strand_id
1 'polypeptide(L)' 'MHVTGRLQTVFGSATQGDTDAPVVHKHDAYEQASEEDLSHFVVETDAEGHHYAVRDDPGPTTTDYS' A
#
# COMPACT_ATOMS: atom_id res chain seq x y z
N MET A 1 -4.92 -17.85 -37.48
CA MET A 1 -5.39 -16.86 -36.49
C MET A 1 -6.62 -17.43 -35.78
N HIS A 2 -6.47 -18.12 -34.64
CA HIS A 2 -7.64 -18.72 -33.97
C HIS A 2 -7.52 -18.85 -32.44
N VAL A 3 -6.37 -18.51 -31.87
CA VAL A 3 -6.11 -18.67 -30.42
C VAL A 3 -6.50 -17.41 -29.64
N THR A 4 -6.40 -16.24 -30.25
CA THR A 4 -6.74 -14.94 -29.62
C THR A 4 -8.24 -14.77 -29.36
N GLY A 5 -9.10 -15.42 -30.15
CA GLY A 5 -10.57 -15.33 -30.02
C GLY A 5 -11.16 -16.03 -28.80
N ARG A 6 -10.45 -16.99 -28.17
CA ARG A 6 -10.90 -17.61 -26.91
C ARG A 6 -10.54 -16.77 -25.70
N LEU A 7 -9.41 -16.05 -25.75
CA LEU A 7 -8.93 -15.22 -24.65
C LEU A 7 -9.84 -13.99 -24.44
N GLN A 8 -10.32 -13.36 -25.51
CA GLN A 8 -11.28 -12.24 -25.43
C GLN A 8 -12.61 -12.59 -24.73
N THR A 9 -13.06 -13.84 -24.80
CA THR A 9 -14.32 -14.26 -24.16
C THR A 9 -14.15 -14.46 -22.65
N VAL A 10 -12.94 -14.82 -22.21
CA VAL A 10 -12.63 -15.05 -20.79
C VAL A 10 -12.18 -13.76 -20.09
N PHE A 11 -11.35 -12.95 -20.77
CA PHE A 11 -10.74 -11.75 -20.19
C PHE A 11 -11.43 -10.44 -20.62
N GLY A 12 -12.42 -10.51 -21.52
CA GLY A 12 -13.04 -9.35 -22.13
C GLY A 12 -12.22 -8.77 -23.29
N SER A 13 -12.82 -7.84 -24.04
CA SER A 13 -12.09 -7.05 -25.03
C SER A 13 -10.96 -6.30 -24.33
N ALA A 14 -9.76 -6.31 -24.91
CA ALA A 14 -8.64 -5.46 -24.48
C ALA A 14 -8.87 -3.97 -24.81
N THR A 15 -10.12 -3.52 -24.80
CA THR A 15 -10.45 -2.11 -24.72
C THR A 15 -10.05 -1.69 -23.32
N GLN A 16 -8.78 -1.34 -23.15
CA GLN A 16 -8.27 -0.63 -22.00
C GLN A 16 -9.28 0.49 -21.73
N GLY A 17 -9.95 0.43 -20.58
CA GLY A 17 -10.93 1.45 -20.19
C GLY A 17 -10.29 2.83 -20.33
N ASP A 18 -11.13 3.83 -20.61
CA ASP A 18 -10.76 5.24 -20.82
C ASP A 18 -9.49 5.62 -20.05
N THR A 19 -8.38 5.80 -20.77
CA THR A 19 -7.07 6.09 -20.15
C THR A 19 -7.05 7.45 -19.47
N ASP A 20 -8.01 8.31 -19.78
CA ASP A 20 -8.20 9.62 -19.14
C ASP A 20 -9.04 9.52 -17.86
N ALA A 21 -9.61 8.35 -17.55
CA ALA A 21 -10.36 8.14 -16.33
C ALA A 21 -9.41 8.06 -15.12
N PRO A 22 -9.64 8.83 -14.03
CA PRO A 22 -8.81 8.79 -12.85
C PRO A 22 -8.96 7.44 -12.11
N VAL A 23 -7.83 6.90 -11.65
CA VAL A 23 -7.84 5.70 -10.80
C VAL A 23 -8.30 6.09 -9.39
N VAL A 24 -9.55 5.77 -9.07
CA VAL A 24 -10.12 5.99 -7.73
C VAL A 24 -9.74 4.82 -6.83
N HIS A 25 -8.82 5.06 -5.90
CA HIS A 25 -8.45 4.10 -4.86
C HIS A 25 -9.51 4.22 -3.75
N LYS A 26 -10.37 3.20 -3.63
CA LYS A 26 -11.37 3.16 -2.57
C LYS A 26 -10.76 2.46 -1.38
N HIS A 27 -10.56 3.21 -0.30
CA HIS A 27 -10.07 2.65 0.94
C HIS A 27 -11.15 1.89 1.68
N ASP A 28 -10.81 0.71 2.18
CA ASP A 28 -11.64 0.01 3.15
C ASP A 28 -11.37 0.51 4.58
N ALA A 29 -12.01 -0.11 5.57
CA ALA A 29 -11.84 0.29 6.96
C ALA A 29 -10.45 -0.08 7.52
N TYR A 30 -9.80 -1.12 7.00
CA TYR A 30 -8.50 -1.58 7.46
C TYR A 30 -7.37 -0.72 6.91
N GLU A 31 -7.48 -0.28 5.67
CA GLU A 31 -6.53 0.64 5.05
C GLU A 31 -6.51 1.98 5.79
N GLN A 32 -7.69 2.56 6.09
CA GLN A 32 -7.78 3.79 6.87
C GLN A 32 -7.20 3.66 8.29
N ALA A 33 -7.51 2.57 8.99
CA ALA A 33 -6.97 2.32 10.33
C ALA A 33 -5.44 2.15 10.30
N SER A 34 -4.91 1.53 9.25
CA SER A 34 -3.47 1.34 9.06
C SER A 34 -2.77 2.69 8.81
N GLU A 35 -3.39 3.58 8.05
CA GLU A 35 -2.85 4.91 7.77
C GLU A 35 -2.77 5.78 9.03
N GLU A 36 -3.80 5.69 9.91
CA GLU A 36 -3.80 6.35 11.22
C GLU A 36 -2.66 5.82 12.11
N ASP A 37 -2.52 4.50 12.24
CA ASP A 37 -1.48 3.87 13.06
C ASP A 37 -0.06 4.22 12.56
N LEU A 38 0.14 4.24 11.23
CA LEU A 38 1.42 4.59 10.61
C LEU A 38 1.76 6.09 10.69
N SER A 39 0.77 6.97 10.85
CA SER A 39 0.97 8.44 10.89
C SER A 39 1.85 8.91 12.06
N HIS A 40 2.05 8.05 13.06
CA HIS A 40 2.83 8.33 14.27
C HIS A 40 4.31 7.93 14.16
N PHE A 41 4.74 7.45 12.99
CA PHE A 41 6.13 7.06 12.75
C PHE A 41 6.85 8.10 11.87
N VAL A 42 8.08 8.43 12.28
CA VAL A 42 9.04 9.17 11.47
C VAL A 42 10.09 8.21 10.92
N VAL A 43 10.67 8.57 9.77
CA VAL A 43 11.76 7.79 9.17
C VAL A 43 13.09 8.42 9.58
N GLU A 44 13.92 7.66 10.29
CA GLU A 44 15.28 8.03 10.61
C GLU A 44 16.27 7.31 9.70
N THR A 45 17.45 7.92 9.51
CA THR A 45 18.53 7.34 8.71
C THR A 45 19.82 7.33 9.53
N ASP A 46 20.47 6.17 9.61
CA ASP A 46 21.75 6.03 10.32
C ASP A 46 22.95 6.51 9.47
N ALA A 47 24.14 6.46 10.07
CA ALA A 47 25.37 6.87 9.38
C ALA A 47 25.80 5.92 8.25
N GLU A 48 25.30 4.68 8.26
CA GLU A 48 25.52 3.67 7.22
C GLU A 48 24.50 3.79 6.07
N GLY A 49 23.45 4.61 6.23
CA GLY A 49 22.42 4.87 5.25
C GLY A 49 21.20 3.95 5.35
N HIS A 50 21.01 3.21 6.45
CA HIS A 50 19.81 2.41 6.66
C HIS A 50 18.65 3.27 7.16
N HIS A 51 17.44 2.97 6.68
CA HIS A 51 16.22 3.68 7.03
C HIS A 51 15.35 2.86 7.98
N TYR A 52 14.89 3.47 9.07
CA TYR A 52 14.04 2.82 10.07
C TYR A 52 12.86 3.72 10.45
N ALA A 53 11.72 3.10 10.74
CA ALA A 53 10.57 3.79 11.29
C ALA A 53 10.72 3.88 12.82
N VAL A 54 10.58 5.08 13.37
CA VAL A 54 10.65 5.38 14.81
C VAL A 54 9.35 6.07 15.21
N ARG A 55 8.75 5.68 16.34
CA ARG A 55 7.53 6.35 16.84
C ARG A 55 7.88 7.70 17.47
N ASP A 56 7.16 8.75 17.08
CA ASP A 56 7.35 10.10 17.63
C ASP A 56 7.04 10.19 19.13
N ASP A 57 5.99 9.46 19.57
CA ASP A 57 5.69 9.25 20.99
C ASP A 57 5.86 7.76 21.32
N PRO A 58 6.92 7.38 22.05
CA PRO A 58 7.17 5.98 22.36
C PRO A 58 6.12 5.37 23.31
N GLY A 59 5.19 6.18 23.86
CA GLY A 59 4.27 5.75 24.89
C GLY A 59 5.00 5.22 26.13
N PRO A 60 4.32 4.56 27.08
CA PRO A 60 5.04 3.83 28.12
C PRO A 60 5.81 2.67 27.48
N THR A 61 7.13 2.80 27.37
CA THR A 61 8.04 1.71 27.03
C THR A 61 8.11 0.73 28.21
N THR A 62 7.02 0.01 28.48
CA THR A 62 7.08 -1.24 29.26
C THR A 62 7.44 -2.35 28.29
N THR A 63 8.71 -2.38 27.92
CA THR A 63 9.33 -3.54 27.29
C THR A 63 10.11 -4.27 28.37
N ASP A 64 9.39 -4.86 29.32
CA ASP A 64 9.92 -5.89 30.21
C ASP A 64 9.97 -7.18 29.39
N TYR A 65 11.11 -7.44 28.75
CA TYR A 65 11.44 -8.79 28.32
C TYR A 65 11.91 -9.55 29.56
N SER A 66 11.04 -10.42 30.09
CA SER A 66 11.38 -11.43 31.11
C SER A 66 12.06 -12.65 30.50
#